data_AF-T1CJY0-F1
#
_entry.id   AF-T1CJY0-F1
#
_cell.length_a   1.000
_cell.length_b   1.000
_cell.length_c   1.000
_cell.angle_alpha   90.00
_cell.angle_beta   90.00
_cell.angle_gamma   90.00
#
_symmetry.space_group_name_H-M   'P 1'
#
loop_
_entity.id
_entity.type
_entity.pdbx_description
1 polymer ?
#
loop_
_entity_poly.entity_id
_entity_poly.type
_entity_poly.pdbx_seq_one_letter_code
_entity_poly.pdbx_strand_id
1 'polypeptide(L)'
;MLPTRIPHLLVNGQTGIAVGMATNIPPHNLTEIVNACLALLDDPALPLAALMQHVPGPDFPTGGIINGAQEIATAYRTGRGRLSVRARVAIEEVGRGDRQAIV
;
A
#
# COMPACT_ATOMS: atom_id res chain seq x y z
N MET A 1 9.59 9.43 -21.87
CA MET A 1 8.39 8.68 -21.43
C MET A 1 8.38 7.34 -22.15
N LEU A 2 8.25 6.23 -21.43
CA LEU A 2 8.05 4.92 -22.06
C LEU A 2 6.54 4.65 -22.16
N PRO A 3 6.05 3.99 -23.22
CA PRO A 3 4.67 3.51 -23.27
C PRO A 3 4.46 2.51 -22.14
N THR A 4 3.73 2.92 -21.11
CA THR A 4 3.51 2.07 -19.93
C THR A 4 2.14 1.43 -20.06
N ARG A 5 2.10 0.10 -20.24
CA ARG A 5 0.85 -0.67 -20.43
C ARG A 5 0.09 -0.92 -19.13
N ILE A 6 0.74 -0.67 -17.99
CA ILE A 6 0.21 -0.85 -16.65
C ILE A 6 0.48 0.40 -15.81
N PRO A 7 -0.29 0.67 -14.75
CA PRO A 7 -0.11 1.84 -13.89
C PRO A 7 1.11 1.68 -12.96
N HIS A 8 2.31 1.72 -13.53
CA HIS A 8 3.58 1.35 -12.87
C HIS A 8 3.93 2.18 -11.63
N LEU A 9 3.57 3.47 -11.61
CA LEU A 9 3.89 4.39 -10.52
C LEU A 9 3.31 3.91 -9.17
N LEU A 10 2.06 3.47 -9.16
CA LEU A 10 1.40 3.02 -7.92
C LEU A 10 1.74 1.57 -7.62
N VAL A 11 1.88 0.73 -8.65
CA VAL A 11 2.20 -0.70 -8.48
C VAL A 11 3.54 -0.89 -7.80
N ASN A 12 4.59 -0.22 -8.30
CA ASN A 12 5.93 -0.36 -7.74
C ASN A 12 6.28 0.71 -6.71
N GLY A 13 5.48 1.77 -6.61
CA GLY A 13 5.80 2.91 -5.77
C GLY A 13 6.99 3.72 -6.31
N GLN A 14 7.36 4.75 -5.57
CA GLN A 14 8.54 5.56 -5.86
C GLN A 14 9.03 6.23 -4.58
N THR A 15 10.32 6.12 -4.30
CA THR A 15 10.99 6.91 -3.26
C THR A 15 12.04 7.80 -3.93
N GLY A 16 12.09 9.07 -3.57
CA GLY A 16 13.04 10.01 -4.13
C GLY A 16 13.20 11.27 -3.28
N ILE A 17 14.43 11.75 -3.17
CA ILE A 17 14.78 12.98 -2.47
C ILE A 17 15.35 13.94 -3.51
N ALA A 18 14.80 15.15 -3.57
CA ALA A 18 15.28 16.23 -4.42
C ALA A 18 15.55 17.48 -3.56
N VAL A 19 15.85 18.61 -4.21
CA VAL A 19 16.13 19.87 -3.50
C VAL A 19 14.82 20.54 -3.09
N GLY A 20 14.55 20.59 -1.79
CA GLY A 20 13.33 21.21 -1.24
C GLY A 20 12.07 20.33 -1.30
N MET A 21 12.17 19.09 -1.80
CA MET A 21 11.04 18.16 -1.87
C MET A 21 11.48 16.70 -1.73
N ALA A 22 10.56 15.86 -1.26
CA ALA A 22 10.74 14.41 -1.19
C ALA A 22 9.43 13.72 -1.58
N THR A 23 9.56 12.55 -2.20
CA THR A 23 8.46 11.67 -2.60
C THR A 23 8.68 10.31 -1.96
N ASN A 24 7.61 9.75 -1.41
CA ASN A 24 7.57 8.37 -0.94
C ASN A 24 6.18 7.80 -1.18
N ILE A 25 6.02 7.06 -2.27
CA ILE A 25 4.79 6.41 -2.69
C ILE A 25 4.99 4.90 -2.45
N PRO A 26 4.17 4.26 -1.61
CA PRO A 26 4.29 2.82 -1.37
C PRO A 26 3.77 2.01 -2.56
N PRO A 27 4.22 0.75 -2.71
CA PRO A 27 3.72 -0.17 -3.72
C PRO A 27 2.27 -0.60 -3.44
N HIS A 28 1.56 -1.01 -4.49
CA HIS A 28 0.17 -1.45 -4.46
C HIS A 28 -0.04 -2.68 -5.32
N ASN A 29 -1.11 -3.41 -5.05
CA ASN A 29 -1.43 -4.61 -5.81
C ASN A 29 -1.83 -4.25 -7.25
N LEU A 30 -1.25 -4.94 -8.24
CA LEU A 30 -1.53 -4.69 -9.66
C LEU A 30 -3.01 -4.85 -10.00
N THR A 31 -3.65 -5.89 -9.48
CA THR A 31 -5.06 -6.19 -9.79
C THR A 31 -5.98 -5.10 -9.25
N GLU A 32 -5.73 -4.65 -8.01
CA GLU A 32 -6.48 -3.57 -7.37
C GLU A 32 -6.38 -2.25 -8.14
N ILE A 33 -5.17 -1.87 -8.53
CA ILE A 33 -4.96 -0.62 -9.28
C ILE A 33 -5.58 -0.70 -10.68
N VAL A 34 -5.45 -1.83 -11.39
CA VAL A 34 -6.08 -1.98 -12.71
C VAL A 34 -7.61 -1.90 -12.59
N ASN A 35 -8.21 -2.57 -11.60
CA ASN A 35 -9.66 -2.49 -11.35
C ASN A 35 -10.12 -1.07 -11.01
N ALA A 36 -9.34 -0.35 -10.21
CA ALA A 36 -9.63 1.06 -9.90
C ALA A 36 -9.54 1.96 -11.13
N CYS A 37 -8.58 1.71 -12.03
CA CYS A 37 -8.49 2.41 -13.31
C CYS A 37 -9.68 2.10 -14.20
N LEU A 38 -10.13 0.85 -14.28
CA LEU A 38 -11.33 0.48 -15.04
C LEU A 38 -12.59 1.15 -14.47
N ALA A 39 -12.74 1.16 -13.14
CA ALA A 39 -13.86 1.83 -12.48
C ALA A 39 -13.89 3.35 -12.75
N LEU A 40 -12.72 4.01 -12.84
CA LEU A 40 -12.62 5.41 -13.23
C LEU A 40 -12.86 5.67 -14.72
N LEU A 41 -12.59 4.69 -15.57
CA LEU A 41 -12.93 4.79 -16.99
C LEU A 41 -14.45 4.69 -17.19
N ASP A 42 -15.12 3.86 -16.40
CA ASP A 42 -16.57 3.69 -16.43
C ASP A 42 -17.30 4.90 -15.80
N ASP A 43 -16.81 5.40 -14.65
CA ASP A 43 -17.31 6.61 -13.99
C ASP A 43 -16.16 7.56 -13.60
N PRO A 44 -15.90 8.60 -14.40
CA PRO A 44 -14.87 9.60 -14.09
C PRO A 44 -15.15 10.43 -12.83
N ALA A 45 -16.40 10.46 -12.35
CA ALA A 45 -16.80 11.19 -11.14
C ALA A 45 -16.80 10.31 -9.89
N LEU A 46 -16.29 9.07 -10.00
CA LEU A 46 -16.29 8.10 -8.92
C LEU A 46 -15.62 8.68 -7.65
N PRO A 47 -16.33 8.71 -6.51
CA PRO A 47 -15.80 9.32 -5.31
C PRO A 47 -14.65 8.50 -4.74
N LEU A 48 -13.73 9.17 -4.05
CA LEU A 48 -12.57 8.54 -3.42
C LEU A 48 -12.96 7.34 -2.51
N ALA A 49 -14.07 7.45 -1.79
CA ALA A 49 -14.55 6.37 -0.93
C ALA A 49 -14.88 5.08 -1.70
N ALA A 50 -15.42 5.19 -2.92
CA ALA A 50 -15.70 4.05 -3.78
C ALA A 50 -14.41 3.51 -4.42
N LEU A 51 -13.49 4.39 -4.82
CA LEU A 51 -12.15 4.00 -5.27
C LEU A 51 -11.38 3.19 -4.22
N MET A 52 -11.50 3.57 -2.95
CA MET A 52 -10.90 2.84 -1.83
C MET A 52 -11.50 1.45 -1.60
N GLN A 53 -12.66 1.14 -2.17
CA GLN A 53 -13.18 -0.24 -2.16
C GLN A 53 -12.42 -1.13 -3.14
N HIS A 54 -11.90 -0.56 -4.24
CA HIS A 54 -11.03 -1.25 -5.18
C HIS A 54 -9.57 -1.27 -4.72
N VAL A 55 -9.11 -0.20 -4.06
CA VAL A 55 -7.74 -0.05 -3.52
C VAL A 55 -7.82 0.14 -2.01
N PRO A 56 -7.96 -0.94 -1.23
CA PRO A 56 -8.09 -0.86 0.23
C PRO A 56 -6.82 -0.31 0.90
N GLY A 57 -5.64 -0.50 0.30
CA GLY A 57 -4.40 0.03 0.83
C GLY A 57 -3.15 -0.36 0.05
N PRO A 58 -1.97 0.03 0.54
CA PRO A 58 -0.69 -0.39 -0.03
C PRO A 58 -0.44 -1.90 0.16
N ASP A 59 0.26 -2.50 -0.79
CA ASP A 59 0.65 -3.92 -0.76
C ASP A 59 2.17 -4.01 -0.85
N PHE A 60 2.82 -4.27 0.29
CA PHE A 60 4.28 -4.36 0.35
C PHE A 60 4.74 -5.76 -0.09
N PRO A 61 5.78 -5.87 -0.93
CA PRO A 61 6.31 -7.17 -1.35
C PRO A 61 6.88 -7.99 -0.19
N THR A 62 7.25 -7.33 0.91
CA THR A 62 7.69 -7.95 2.17
C THR A 62 6.53 -8.48 3.02
N GLY A 63 5.29 -8.24 2.61
CA GLY A 63 4.11 -8.41 3.46
C GLY A 63 4.15 -7.50 4.68
N GLY A 64 3.54 -7.97 5.76
CA GLY A 64 3.39 -7.24 7.01
C GLY A 64 1.93 -7.04 7.38
N ILE A 65 1.71 -6.27 8.45
CA ILE A 65 0.38 -5.88 8.92
C ILE A 65 0.35 -4.36 8.97
N ILE A 66 -0.48 -3.76 8.13
CA ILE A 66 -0.70 -2.32 8.13
C ILE A 66 -1.75 -1.99 9.17
N ASN A 67 -1.41 -1.12 10.12
CA ASN A 67 -2.34 -0.64 11.13
C ASN A 67 -2.75 0.79 10.78
N GLY A 68 -4.05 1.06 10.68
CA GLY A 68 -4.58 2.41 10.50
C GLY A 68 -5.23 2.68 9.14
N ALA A 69 -6.44 2.12 8.92
CA ALA A 69 -7.23 2.39 7.71
C ALA A 69 -7.57 3.88 7.52
N GLN A 70 -7.74 4.63 8.61
CA GLN A 70 -7.97 6.09 8.54
C GLN A 70 -6.76 6.86 8.02
N GLU A 71 -5.54 6.39 8.33
CA GLU A 71 -4.32 7.04 7.87
C GLU A 71 -4.16 6.85 6.35
N ILE A 72 -4.50 5.66 5.84
CA ILE A 72 -4.56 5.36 4.40
C ILE A 72 -5.56 6.29 3.70
N ALA A 73 -6.78 6.42 4.23
CA ALA A 73 -7.81 7.31 3.67
C ALA A 73 -7.35 8.78 3.59
N THR A 74 -6.61 9.23 4.61
CA THR A 74 -6.07 10.58 4.68
C THR A 74 -4.92 10.76 3.68
N ALA A 75 -4.05 9.76 3.56
CA ALA A 75 -2.96 9.72 2.61
C ALA A 75 -3.46 9.80 1.15
N TYR A 76 -4.48 9.02 0.79
CA TYR A 76 -5.07 9.07 -0.56
C TYR A 76 -5.78 10.38 -0.88
N ARG A 77 -6.39 11.03 0.12
CA ARG A 77 -7.06 12.32 -0.08
C ARG A 77 -6.10 13.49 -0.24
N THR A 78 -5.02 13.50 0.54
CA THR A 78 -4.13 14.66 0.65
C THR A 78 -2.77 14.46 -0.02
N GLY A 79 -2.46 13.23 -0.45
CA GLY A 79 -1.13 12.83 -0.90
C GLY A 79 -0.09 12.72 0.22
N ARG A 80 -0.48 12.93 1.49
CA ARG A 80 0.41 12.88 2.65
C ARG A 80 -0.24 12.11 3.79
N GLY A 81 0.51 11.20 4.39
CA GLY A 81 0.04 10.45 5.54
C GLY A 81 1.16 9.68 6.20
N ARG A 82 0.90 9.23 7.41
CA ARG A 82 1.74 8.26 8.09
C ARG A 82 1.15 6.87 7.84
N LEU A 83 2.00 5.86 7.78
CA LEU A 83 1.57 4.47 7.71
C LEU A 83 2.38 3.68 8.73
N SER A 84 1.69 2.92 9.58
CA SER A 84 2.34 2.07 10.58
C SER A 84 2.33 0.61 10.13
N VAL A 85 3.49 0.11 9.69
CA VAL A 85 3.66 -1.30 9.28
C VAL A 85 4.27 -2.10 10.43
N ARG A 86 3.65 -3.23 10.77
CA ARG A 86 4.12 -4.18 11.78
C ARG A 86 4.56 -5.49 11.10
N ALA A 87 5.62 -6.11 11.62
CA ALA A 87 6.00 -7.46 11.22
C ALA A 87 4.90 -8.47 11.57
N ARG A 88 4.69 -9.44 10.69
CA ARG A 88 3.92 -10.64 11.02
C ARG A 88 4.87 -11.58 11.75
N VAL A 89 4.48 -12.03 12.93
CA VAL A 89 5.30 -12.88 13.81
C VAL A 89 4.46 -14.09 14.19
N ALA A 90 5.03 -15.27 14.05
CA ALA A 90 4.57 -16.49 14.68
C ALA A 90 5.45 -16.79 15.91
N ILE A 91 4.83 -17.26 16.98
CA ILE A 91 5.56 -17.70 18.18
C ILE A 91 5.54 -19.22 18.17
N GLU A 92 6.72 -19.84 18.04
CA GLU A 92 6.88 -21.28 18.07
C GLU A 92 7.57 -21.71 19.38
N GLU A 93 7.05 -22.75 20.04
CA GLU A 93 7.70 -23.33 21.21
C GLU A 93 8.85 -24.25 20.77
N VAL A 94 10.06 -24.03 21.29
CA VAL A 94 11.24 -24.80 20.90
C VAL A 94 11.78 -25.59 22.09
N GLY A 95 11.61 -26.91 22.04
CA GLY A 95 12.19 -27.87 22.99
C GLY A 95 11.22 -28.32 24.10
N ARG A 96 11.77 -28.88 25.20
CA ARG A 96 11.03 -29.18 26.43
C ARG A 96 11.31 -28.07 27.46
N GLY A 97 10.51 -27.00 27.47
CA GLY A 97 10.61 -25.89 28.42
C GLY A 97 9.99 -24.57 27.93
N ASP A 98 10.18 -23.48 28.70
CA ASP A 98 9.63 -22.10 28.51
C ASP A 98 10.28 -21.28 27.37
N ARG A 99 10.97 -21.90 26.40
CA ARG A 99 11.67 -21.17 25.35
C ARG A 99 10.81 -21.04 24.10
N GLN A 100 10.49 -19.81 23.75
CA GLN A 100 9.75 -19.45 22.54
C GLN A 100 10.67 -18.80 21.51
N ALA A 101 10.55 -19.21 20.24
CA ALA A 101 11.18 -18.58 19.10
C ALA A 101 10.17 -17.67 18.37
N ILE A 102 10.67 -16.56 17.83
CA ILE A 102 9.93 -15.61 17.01
C ILE A 102 10.32 -15.90 15.56
N VAL A 103 9.35 -16.28 14.74
CA VAL A 103 9.52 -16.58 13.31
C VAL A 103 8.69 -15.62 12.46
#